data_AF-A0A1I1P143-F1
#
_entry.id   AF-A0A1I1P143-F1
#
_cell.length_a   1.000
_cell.length_b   1.000
_cell.length_c   1.000
_cell.angle_alpha   90.00
_cell.angle_beta   90.00
_cell.angle_gamma   90.00
#
_symmetry.space_group_name_H-M   'P 1'
#
loop_
_entity.id
_entity.type
_entity.pdbx_description
1 polymer ?
#
loop_
_entity_poly.entity_id
_entity_poly.type
_entity_poly.pdbx_seq_one_letter_code
_entity_poly.pdbx_strand_id
1 'polypeptide(L)'
;MKKTIIFLQIISVIFSFPVNAVTLSLTTFKAAASNSSGHCVQIPDYFYGFRELNYALNKKLISTEAYNWAKQYHYYPVIDRHEAIGAVCRFKPLDICLMQVQRYPCYIQKYF
;
A
#
# COMPACT_ATOMS: atom_id res chain seq x y z
N MET A 1 -28.81 60.90 19.64
CA MET A 1 -28.87 59.72 18.76
C MET A 1 -27.61 58.87 18.99
N LYS A 2 -27.71 57.78 19.75
CA LYS A 2 -26.59 56.85 20.03
C LYS A 2 -26.66 55.70 19.03
N LYS A 3 -25.69 55.59 18.12
CA LYS A 3 -25.55 54.46 17.19
C LYS A 3 -24.67 53.40 17.84
N THR A 4 -25.29 52.34 18.32
CA THR A 4 -24.59 51.17 18.85
C THR A 4 -24.25 50.24 17.69
N ILE A 5 -22.96 50.11 17.38
CA ILE A 5 -22.44 49.18 16.36
C ILE A 5 -22.18 47.84 17.05
N ILE A 6 -22.92 46.80 16.66
CA ILE A 6 -22.75 45.44 17.16
C ILE A 6 -21.67 44.77 16.30
N PHE A 7 -20.48 44.59 16.86
CA PHE A 7 -19.40 43.80 16.24
C PHE A 7 -19.73 42.31 16.39
N LEU A 8 -20.26 41.69 15.34
CA LEU A 8 -20.38 40.23 15.22
C LEU A 8 -18.98 39.63 15.02
N GLN A 9 -18.42 39.08 16.09
CA GLN A 9 -17.23 38.24 16.02
C GLN A 9 -17.65 36.87 15.44
N ILE A 10 -17.31 36.64 14.17
CA ILE A 10 -17.52 35.36 13.50
C ILE A 10 -16.45 34.40 14.04
N ILE A 11 -16.84 33.53 14.97
CA ILE A 11 -15.98 32.44 15.47
C ILE A 11 -15.93 31.37 14.38
N SER A 12 -14.86 31.37 13.60
CA SER A 12 -14.53 30.28 12.66
C SER A 12 -14.08 29.06 13.49
N VAL A 13 -15.00 28.15 13.77
CA VAL A 13 -14.66 26.84 14.36
C VAL A 13 -13.99 26.01 13.25
N ILE A 14 -12.66 25.99 13.25
CA ILE A 14 -11.88 25.10 12.40
C ILE A 14 -12.04 23.69 12.99
N PHE A 15 -13.06 22.97 12.51
CA PHE A 15 -13.27 21.57 12.85
C PHE A 15 -12.25 20.74 12.06
N SER A 16 -11.04 20.59 12.62
CA SER A 16 -10.02 19.68 12.09
C SER A 16 -10.46 18.24 12.37
N PHE A 17 -11.23 17.66 11.45
CA PHE A 17 -11.49 16.22 11.50
C PHE A 17 -10.19 15.48 11.16
N PRO A 18 -9.73 14.55 12.00
CA PRO A 18 -8.66 13.64 11.58
C PRO A 18 -9.22 12.78 10.45
N VAL A 19 -8.71 12.98 9.23
CA VAL A 19 -8.89 12.04 8.13
C VAL A 19 -8.19 10.75 8.52
N ASN A 20 -8.94 9.81 9.09
CA ASN A 20 -8.45 8.46 9.31
C ASN A 20 -8.31 7.79 7.95
N ALA A 21 -7.08 7.75 7.43
CA ALA A 21 -6.75 6.89 6.30
C ALA A 21 -7.19 5.45 6.65
N VAL A 22 -8.07 4.88 5.84
CA VAL A 22 -8.62 3.54 6.10
C VAL A 22 -7.51 2.51 5.87
N THR A 23 -7.06 1.87 6.94
CA THR A 23 -6.13 0.75 6.87
C THR A 23 -6.83 -0.47 6.26
N LEU A 24 -6.34 -0.99 5.14
CA LEU A 24 -6.87 -2.21 4.52
C LEU A 24 -6.57 -3.44 5.36
N SER A 25 -7.62 -4.18 5.71
CA SER A 25 -7.51 -5.50 6.35
C SER A 25 -6.99 -6.56 5.38
N LEU A 26 -6.48 -7.69 5.91
CA LEU A 26 -6.05 -8.83 5.11
C LEU A 26 -7.13 -9.31 4.11
N THR A 27 -8.39 -9.37 4.54
CA THR A 27 -9.50 -9.81 3.69
C THR A 27 -9.70 -8.86 2.50
N THR A 28 -9.68 -7.55 2.76
CA THR A 28 -9.84 -6.52 1.72
C THR A 28 -8.64 -6.52 0.77
N PHE A 29 -7.43 -6.68 1.32
CA PHE A 29 -6.21 -6.77 0.55
C PHE A 29 -6.21 -7.98 -0.41
N LYS A 30 -6.63 -9.15 0.08
CA LYS A 30 -6.79 -10.36 -0.76
C LYS A 30 -7.84 -10.16 -1.85
N ALA A 31 -8.98 -9.55 -1.52
CA ALA A 31 -10.01 -9.25 -2.51
C ALA A 31 -9.49 -8.31 -3.61
N ALA A 32 -8.72 -7.28 -3.24
CA ALA A 32 -8.06 -6.38 -4.20
C ALA A 32 -7.02 -7.10 -5.07
N ALA A 33 -6.32 -8.11 -4.53
CA ALA A 33 -5.39 -8.93 -5.30
C ALA A 33 -6.10 -9.76 -6.37
N SER A 34 -7.28 -10.30 -6.04
CA SER A 34 -8.12 -11.07 -6.97
C SER A 34 -8.75 -10.22 -8.07
N ASN A 35 -8.97 -8.92 -7.82
CA ASN A 35 -9.66 -8.00 -8.74
C ASN A 35 -8.71 -7.04 -9.48
N SER A 36 -7.46 -7.45 -9.68
CA SER A 36 -6.38 -6.58 -10.14
C SER A 36 -6.27 -6.39 -11.66
N SER A 37 -7.28 -6.86 -12.41
CA SER A 37 -7.36 -6.81 -13.88
C SER A 37 -7.13 -5.39 -14.42
N GLY A 38 -6.06 -5.21 -15.20
CA GLY A 38 -5.73 -3.94 -15.88
C GLY A 38 -4.78 -3.00 -15.12
N HIS A 39 -4.59 -3.19 -13.81
CA HIS A 39 -3.68 -2.36 -13.02
C HIS A 39 -2.27 -2.98 -12.89
N CYS A 40 -2.18 -4.31 -12.92
CA CYS A 40 -0.90 -5.04 -12.82
C CYS A 40 -0.31 -5.31 -14.20
N VAL A 41 0.06 -4.25 -14.91
CA VAL A 41 0.58 -4.35 -16.30
C VAL A 41 1.99 -4.95 -16.33
N GLN A 42 2.77 -4.77 -15.26
CA GLN A 42 4.14 -5.25 -15.15
C GLN A 42 4.36 -5.94 -13.81
N ILE A 43 5.24 -6.95 -13.79
CA ILE A 43 5.68 -7.62 -12.57
C ILE A 43 7.06 -7.03 -12.21
N PRO A 44 7.12 -6.11 -11.23
CA PRO A 44 8.37 -5.48 -10.85
C PRO A 44 9.29 -6.46 -10.11
N ASP A 45 10.56 -6.07 -9.95
CA ASP A 45 11.51 -6.84 -9.15
C ASP A 45 11.16 -6.87 -7.65
N TYR A 46 11.89 -7.72 -6.93
CA TYR A 46 11.73 -7.89 -5.49
C TYR A 46 11.88 -6.59 -4.70
N PHE A 47 12.88 -5.76 -5.03
CA PHE A 47 13.18 -4.57 -4.26
C PHE A 47 12.09 -3.51 -4.39
N TYR A 48 11.57 -3.32 -5.61
CA TYR A 48 10.45 -2.41 -5.84
C TYR A 48 9.21 -2.88 -5.07
N GLY A 49 8.78 -4.14 -5.25
CA GLY A 49 7.57 -4.65 -4.60
C GLY A 49 7.67 -4.58 -3.07
N PHE A 50 8.83 -4.96 -2.53
CA PHE A 50 9.07 -4.91 -1.08
C PHE A 50 9.12 -3.47 -0.54
N ARG A 51 9.67 -2.52 -1.31
CA ARG A 51 9.67 -1.09 -0.94
C ARG A 51 8.25 -0.54 -0.85
N GLU A 52 7.41 -0.77 -1.86
CA GLU A 52 6.02 -0.31 -1.86
C GLU A 52 5.23 -0.94 -0.71
N LEU A 53 5.47 -2.23 -0.45
CA LEU A 53 4.83 -2.94 0.66
C LEU A 53 5.23 -2.38 2.04
N ASN A 54 6.51 -2.04 2.24
CA ASN A 54 6.98 -1.37 3.46
C ASN A 54 6.40 0.05 3.58
N TYR A 55 6.34 0.79 2.48
CA TYR A 55 5.75 2.12 2.46
C TYR A 55 4.28 2.06 2.89
N ALA A 56 3.51 1.11 2.36
CA ALA A 56 2.11 0.89 2.72
C ALA A 56 1.92 0.63 4.22
N LEU A 57 2.76 -0.22 4.81
CA LEU A 57 2.72 -0.54 6.24
C LEU A 57 3.06 0.70 7.09
N ASN A 58 4.12 1.42 6.73
CA ASN A 58 4.58 2.60 7.45
C ASN A 58 3.56 3.75 7.43
N LYS A 59 2.84 3.87 6.32
CA LYS A 59 1.72 4.82 6.15
C LYS A 59 0.41 4.32 6.74
N LYS A 60 0.39 3.13 7.34
CA LYS A 60 -0.81 2.49 7.90
C LYS A 60 -1.93 2.32 6.88
N LEU A 61 -1.58 2.16 5.60
CA LEU A 61 -2.54 1.91 4.52
C LEU A 61 -2.97 0.45 4.47
N ILE A 62 -2.18 -0.45 5.04
CA ILE A 62 -2.47 -1.88 5.18
C ILE A 62 -2.23 -2.35 6.61
N SER A 63 -2.91 -3.41 7.02
CA SER A 63 -2.69 -4.05 8.31
C SER A 63 -1.40 -4.88 8.33
N THR A 64 -0.88 -5.17 9.53
CA THR A 64 0.30 -6.01 9.70
C THR A 64 0.08 -7.42 9.14
N GLU A 65 -1.13 -7.96 9.24
CA GLU A 65 -1.51 -9.26 8.68
C GLU A 65 -1.49 -9.24 7.15
N ALA A 66 -2.02 -8.17 6.54
CA ALA A 66 -1.94 -7.95 5.10
C ALA A 66 -0.48 -7.87 4.63
N TYR A 67 0.36 -7.12 5.35
CA TYR A 67 1.79 -7.03 5.09
C TYR A 67 2.51 -8.39 5.15
N ASN A 68 2.28 -9.16 6.21
CA ASN A 68 2.92 -10.47 6.39
C ASN A 68 2.49 -11.46 5.30
N TRP A 69 1.19 -11.51 4.98
CA TRP A 69 0.69 -12.31 3.88
C TRP A 69 1.30 -11.87 2.54
N ALA A 70 1.28 -10.57 2.26
CA ALA A 70 1.80 -10.01 1.02
C ALA A 70 3.29 -10.31 0.83
N LYS A 71 4.10 -10.27 1.90
CA LYS A 71 5.51 -10.70 1.87
C LYS A 71 5.67 -12.17 1.52
N GLN A 72 4.88 -13.04 2.15
CA GLN A 72 4.95 -14.48 1.94
C GLN A 72 4.54 -14.88 0.53
N TYR A 73 3.54 -14.21 -0.04
CA TYR A 73 2.96 -14.57 -1.34
C TYR A 73 3.40 -13.64 -2.49
N HIS A 74 4.36 -12.76 -2.23
CA HIS A 74 4.92 -11.81 -3.19
C HIS A 74 3.90 -10.86 -3.84
N TYR A 75 3.09 -10.19 -3.01
CA TYR A 75 2.16 -9.14 -3.42
C TYR A 75 2.55 -7.77 -2.86
N TYR A 76 2.28 -6.71 -3.62
CA TYR A 76 2.45 -5.33 -3.18
C TYR A 76 1.23 -4.49 -3.58
N PRO A 77 0.85 -3.48 -2.77
CA PRO A 77 -0.18 -2.54 -3.15
C PRO A 77 0.36 -1.54 -4.17
N VAL A 78 -0.44 -1.23 -5.19
CA VAL A 78 -0.22 -0.08 -6.08
C VAL A 78 -0.84 1.13 -5.41
N ILE A 79 0.01 2.05 -4.97
CA ILE A 79 -0.37 3.22 -4.20
C ILE A 79 -0.31 4.43 -5.13
N ASP A 80 -1.40 5.19 -5.17
CA ASP A 80 -1.45 6.42 -5.94
C ASP A 80 -0.83 7.61 -5.16
N ARG A 81 -0.80 8.78 -5.81
CA ARG A 81 -0.24 10.01 -5.21
C ARG A 81 -1.04 10.55 -4.01
N HIS A 82 -2.23 10.02 -3.73
CA HIS A 82 -3.09 10.42 -2.62
C HIS A 82 -3.09 9.36 -1.51
N GLU A 83 -2.12 8.45 -1.50
CA GLU A 83 -2.01 7.36 -0.53
C GLU A 83 -3.20 6.37 -0.59
N ALA A 84 -3.88 6.29 -1.75
CA ALA A 84 -4.95 5.33 -1.98
C ALA A 84 -4.39 4.06 -2.65
N ILE A 85 -4.83 2.90 -2.17
CA ILE A 85 -4.49 1.61 -2.79
C ILE A 85 -5.51 1.35 -3.89
N GLY A 86 -5.07 1.48 -5.14
CA GLY A 86 -5.92 1.25 -6.32
C GLY A 86 -5.98 -0.21 -6.75
N ALA A 87 -4.92 -0.98 -6.47
CA ALA A 87 -4.84 -2.40 -6.79
C ALA A 87 -3.80 -3.11 -5.91
N VAL A 88 -3.80 -4.44 -5.94
CA VAL A 88 -2.77 -5.27 -5.32
C VAL A 88 -2.20 -6.21 -6.38
N CYS A 89 -0.89 -6.13 -6.61
CA CYS A 89 -0.20 -6.78 -7.72
C CYS A 89 0.88 -7.74 -7.23
N ARG A 90 1.27 -8.71 -8.06
CA ARG A 90 2.42 -9.58 -7.77
C ARG A 90 3.74 -8.87 -8.10
N PHE A 91 4.77 -9.19 -7.34
CA PHE A 91 6.16 -8.84 -7.64
C PHE A 91 7.03 -10.10 -7.73
N LYS A 92 8.21 -10.00 -8.33
CA LYS A 92 9.11 -11.16 -8.47
C LYS A 92 9.63 -11.58 -7.09
N PRO A 93 9.66 -12.89 -6.78
CA PRO A 93 10.38 -13.37 -5.61
C PRO A 93 11.86 -12.97 -5.70
N LEU A 94 12.55 -12.93 -4.56
CA LEU A 94 14.00 -12.71 -4.58
C LEU A 94 14.65 -13.94 -5.22
N ASP A 95 15.15 -13.78 -6.45
CA ASP A 95 15.97 -14.80 -7.11
C ASP A 95 17.36 -14.80 -6.47
N ILE A 96 17.50 -15.52 -5.36
CA ILE A 96 18.78 -15.73 -4.63
C ILE A 96 19.86 -16.32 -5.56
N CYS A 97 19.42 -16.94 -6.65
CA CYS A 97 20.22 -17.52 -7.71
C CYS A 97 21.02 -16.52 -8.56
N LEU A 98 20.57 -15.28 -8.68
CA LEU A 98 21.31 -14.24 -9.41
C LEU A 98 22.41 -13.60 -8.56
N MET A 99 22.41 -13.83 -7.25
CA MET A 99 23.47 -13.38 -6.34
C MET A 99 24.56 -14.45 -6.13
N GLN A 100 24.34 -15.69 -6.55
CA GLN A 100 25.31 -16.79 -6.41
C GLN A 100 25.88 -17.21 -7.77
N VAL A 101 26.77 -16.39 -8.29
CA VAL A 101 27.78 -16.86 -9.24
C VAL A 101 28.56 -18.00 -8.55
N GLN A 102 28.33 -19.24 -9.00
CA GLN A 102 29.15 -20.45 -8.81
C GLN A 102 29.00 -21.36 -7.57
N ARG A 103 27.82 -21.89 -7.17
CA ARG A 103 27.89 -23.22 -6.48
C ARG A 103 26.69 -24.17 -6.36
N TYR A 104 25.45 -23.80 -6.64
CA TYR A 104 24.35 -24.76 -6.45
C TYR A 104 23.28 -24.67 -7.54
N PRO A 105 22.73 -25.80 -8.03
CA PRO A 105 21.63 -25.80 -8.97
C PRO A 105 20.39 -25.21 -8.30
N CYS A 106 19.91 -24.14 -8.89
CA CYS A 106 18.76 -23.38 -8.43
C CYS A 106 17.45 -24.13 -8.66
N TYR A 107 16.80 -24.52 -7.57
CA TYR A 107 15.43 -25.00 -7.62
C TYR A 107 14.50 -23.82 -7.87
N ILE A 108 14.13 -23.62 -9.13
CA ILE A 108 12.98 -22.80 -9.51
C ILE A 108 11.76 -23.46 -8.86
N GLN A 109 11.26 -22.92 -7.75
CA GLN A 109 9.91 -23.27 -7.30
C GLN A 109 8.93 -22.64 -8.29
N LYS A 110 8.57 -23.43 -9.32
CA LYS A 110 7.43 -23.14 -10.19
C LYS A 110 6.17 -23.22 -9.33
N TYR A 111 5.69 -22.09 -8.85
CA TYR A 111 4.36 -21.98 -8.27
C TYR A 111 3.37 -21.83 -9.42
N PHE A 112 2.60 -22.90 -9.65
CA PHE A 112 1.46 -22.95 -10.57
C PHE A 112 0.34 -21.98 -10.15
#